data_AF-A0A1S1N758-F1
#
_entry.id   AF-A0A1S1N758-F1
#
_cell.length_a   1.000
_cell.length_b   1.000
_cell.length_c   1.000
_cell.angle_alpha   90.00
_cell.angle_beta   90.00
_cell.angle_gamma   90.00
#
_symmetry.space_group_name_H-M   'P 1'
#
loop_
_entity.id
_entity.type
_entity.pdbx_description
1 polymer ?
#
loop_
_entity_poly.entity_id
_entity_poly.type
_entity_poly.pdbx_seq_one_letter_code
_entity_poly.pdbx_strand_id
1 'polypeptide(L)'
;MNLVKELFNIYWSENYSFQPSFSYSDDHINGLVELAAKHKVLPYLLKFFDKNQINYQLSEGCQAIVDKFNYERSAWLTFLQMMNKSSEFDYRYVVLKGLTFESYYPDDRERFCLDMDIVACAEDVFWQVMNVALCDKFVMPGMFQLFKSQQDEHLEGLAKFGLDYEHIVGGIEVHLRRFQLTDDTFLHWSMLSEFAVEKMQVAGVTLYKPNTAVSLVTYLSEMVTRDEVNIRDGYDALRLFSVTYNEQEIKYITQMVSVLGLEPVLLRIRAFFKQFDSTEPALLMSILPSQFSDSVDALSHHYQRFYEQYTLIRRIKYRSVYWLRRLMDRLAEKDSLLWLLRLTDKSAVTQWMFNQGFPIFCLPVDAESQELNLPNKLKIGDFQLRCTGGMCFIFAANAIVTDDDLDMVEQALAQGAI
;
A
#
# COMPACT_ATOMS: atom_id res chain seq x y z
N MET A 1 -5.04 -35.18 2.79
CA MET A 1 -4.79 -34.33 1.61
C MET A 1 -4.09 -33.06 2.10
N ASN A 2 -3.13 -32.49 1.36
CA ASN A 2 -2.52 -31.21 1.76
C ASN A 2 -3.58 -30.11 1.59
N LEU A 3 -4.08 -29.54 2.70
CA LEU A 3 -5.17 -28.56 2.72
C LEU A 3 -4.88 -27.34 1.83
N VAL A 4 -3.61 -26.91 1.72
CA VAL A 4 -3.22 -25.78 0.87
C VAL A 4 -3.39 -26.12 -0.62
N LYS A 5 -3.01 -27.33 -1.03
CA LYS A 5 -3.19 -27.80 -2.42
C LYS A 5 -4.66 -27.99 -2.77
N GLU A 6 -5.46 -28.42 -1.80
CA GLU A 6 -6.90 -28.49 -1.97
C GLU A 6 -7.55 -27.11 -2.11
N LEU A 7 -7.24 -26.18 -1.20
CA LEU A 7 -7.71 -24.80 -1.29
C LEU A 7 -7.31 -24.17 -2.62
N PHE A 8 -6.08 -24.41 -3.08
CA PHE A 8 -5.63 -24.02 -4.41
C PHE A 8 -6.56 -24.58 -5.48
N ASN A 9 -6.80 -25.89 -5.52
CA ASN A 9 -7.68 -26.52 -6.53
C ASN A 9 -9.11 -25.97 -6.50
N ILE A 10 -9.68 -25.75 -5.31
CA ILE A 10 -11.01 -25.13 -5.14
C ILE A 10 -11.00 -23.73 -5.78
N TYR A 11 -10.02 -22.91 -5.42
CA TYR A 11 -9.89 -21.54 -5.92
C TYR A 11 -9.55 -21.50 -7.42
N TRP A 12 -8.80 -22.46 -7.94
CA TRP A 12 -8.39 -22.52 -9.34
C TRP A 12 -9.50 -23.01 -10.27
N SER A 13 -10.47 -23.79 -9.74
CA SER A 13 -11.57 -24.34 -10.54
C SER A 13 -12.48 -23.23 -11.04
N GLU A 14 -12.50 -22.95 -12.35
CA GLU A 14 -13.16 -21.75 -12.91
C GLU A 14 -14.67 -21.66 -12.62
N ASN A 15 -15.35 -22.80 -12.40
CA ASN A 15 -16.82 -22.87 -12.33
C ASN A 15 -17.41 -23.37 -11.01
N TYR A 16 -16.63 -23.42 -9.91
CA TYR A 16 -17.01 -24.13 -8.68
C TYR A 16 -17.39 -25.60 -8.94
N SER A 17 -16.99 -26.14 -10.09
CA SER A 17 -17.36 -27.46 -10.60
C SER A 17 -16.48 -28.57 -10.05
N PHE A 18 -15.51 -28.22 -9.20
CA PHE A 18 -14.80 -29.19 -8.38
C PHE A 18 -15.82 -29.83 -7.44
N GLN A 19 -16.25 -31.05 -7.75
CA GLN A 19 -16.99 -31.89 -6.83
C GLN A 19 -15.98 -32.67 -5.98
N PRO A 20 -15.88 -32.38 -4.67
CA PRO A 20 -15.06 -33.21 -3.81
C PRO A 20 -15.62 -34.62 -3.83
N SER A 21 -14.78 -35.63 -4.05
CA SER A 21 -15.19 -37.04 -4.04
C SER A 21 -15.42 -37.59 -2.63
N PHE A 22 -15.40 -36.76 -1.59
CA PHE A 22 -15.46 -37.15 -0.18
C PHE A 22 -16.27 -36.16 0.66
N SER A 23 -16.87 -36.65 1.74
CA SER A 23 -17.50 -35.81 2.76
C SER A 23 -16.43 -35.10 3.59
N TYR A 24 -16.59 -33.79 3.80
CA TYR A 24 -15.74 -33.02 4.69
C TYR A 24 -16.08 -33.26 6.16
N SER A 25 -15.08 -33.48 7.02
CA SER A 25 -15.24 -33.39 8.46
C SER A 25 -15.16 -31.94 8.92
N ASP A 26 -15.76 -31.62 10.07
CA ASP A 26 -15.74 -30.25 10.63
C ASP A 26 -14.31 -29.70 10.79
N ASP A 27 -13.37 -30.53 11.28
CA ASP A 27 -11.95 -30.15 11.41
C ASP A 27 -11.31 -29.79 10.06
N HIS A 28 -11.70 -30.49 8.98
CA HIS A 28 -11.19 -30.23 7.65
C HIS A 28 -11.75 -28.92 7.09
N ILE A 29 -13.03 -28.66 7.31
CA ILE A 29 -13.70 -27.40 6.93
C ILE A 29 -13.04 -26.23 7.66
N ASN A 30 -12.88 -26.35 8.98
CA ASN A 30 -12.22 -25.33 9.80
C ASN A 30 -10.79 -25.08 9.32
N GLY A 31 -10.03 -26.13 9.00
CA GLY A 31 -8.69 -26.01 8.43
C GLY A 31 -8.67 -25.26 7.09
N LEU A 32 -9.64 -25.52 6.20
CA LEU A 32 -9.77 -24.80 4.92
C LEU A 32 -10.15 -23.33 5.12
N VAL A 33 -11.06 -23.03 6.04
CA VAL A 33 -11.50 -21.67 6.37
C VAL A 33 -10.33 -20.81 6.86
N GLU A 34 -9.57 -21.31 7.84
CA GLU A 34 -8.42 -20.59 8.40
C GLU A 34 -7.31 -20.39 7.35
N LEU A 35 -7.06 -21.39 6.49
CA LEU A 35 -6.13 -21.24 5.37
C LEU A 35 -6.62 -20.25 4.33
N ALA A 36 -7.91 -20.21 4.04
CA ALA A 36 -8.50 -19.26 3.09
C ALA A 36 -8.43 -17.83 3.60
N ALA A 37 -8.58 -17.62 4.91
CA ALA A 37 -8.33 -16.34 5.55
C ALA A 37 -6.86 -15.92 5.38
N LYS A 38 -5.91 -16.80 5.71
CA LYS A 38 -4.47 -16.55 5.54
C LYS A 38 -4.10 -16.21 4.09
N HIS A 39 -4.66 -16.94 3.13
CA HIS A 39 -4.37 -16.75 1.71
C HIS A 39 -5.25 -15.70 1.02
N LYS A 40 -6.07 -14.97 1.77
CA LYS A 40 -6.94 -13.87 1.27
C LYS A 40 -7.90 -14.34 0.18
N VAL A 41 -8.47 -15.53 0.35
CA VAL A 41 -9.45 -16.14 -0.57
C VAL A 41 -10.72 -16.60 0.16
N LEU A 42 -10.89 -16.22 1.43
CA LEU A 42 -12.01 -16.62 2.28
C LEU A 42 -13.38 -16.35 1.64
N PRO A 43 -13.70 -15.14 1.12
CA PRO A 43 -15.03 -14.89 0.53
C PRO A 43 -15.38 -15.86 -0.60
N TYR A 44 -14.39 -16.25 -1.41
CA TYR A 44 -14.60 -17.22 -2.48
C TYR A 44 -14.86 -18.63 -1.93
N LEU A 45 -14.10 -19.06 -0.92
CA LEU A 45 -14.30 -20.37 -0.30
C LEU A 45 -15.72 -20.51 0.28
N LEU A 46 -16.24 -19.45 0.91
CA LEU A 46 -17.59 -19.48 1.48
C LEU A 46 -18.66 -19.59 0.38
N LYS A 47 -18.53 -18.81 -0.71
CA LYS A 47 -19.40 -18.95 -1.89
C LYS A 47 -19.35 -20.37 -2.48
N PHE A 48 -18.16 -20.99 -2.50
CA PHE A 48 -18.00 -22.39 -2.92
C PHE A 48 -18.75 -23.35 -1.99
N PHE A 49 -18.64 -23.18 -0.67
CA PHE A 49 -19.36 -24.00 0.30
C PHE A 49 -20.88 -23.83 0.19
N ASP A 50 -21.38 -22.60 0.10
CA ASP A 50 -22.80 -22.30 -0.05
C ASP A 50 -23.37 -22.97 -1.32
N LYS A 51 -22.70 -22.80 -2.46
CA LYS A 51 -23.13 -23.37 -3.75
C LYS A 51 -23.16 -24.90 -3.73
N ASN A 52 -22.25 -25.53 -2.98
CA ASN A 52 -22.14 -26.98 -2.86
C ASN A 52 -22.86 -27.55 -1.62
N GLN A 53 -23.63 -26.71 -0.89
CA GLN A 53 -24.38 -27.12 0.30
C GLN A 53 -23.50 -27.77 1.39
N ILE A 54 -22.26 -27.29 1.51
CA ILE A 54 -21.32 -27.72 2.55
C ILE A 54 -21.60 -26.89 3.79
N ASN A 55 -21.96 -27.53 4.91
CA ASN A 55 -22.19 -26.84 6.18
C ASN A 55 -20.86 -26.38 6.77
N TYR A 56 -20.77 -25.12 7.17
CA TYR A 56 -19.62 -24.57 7.87
C TYR A 56 -20.06 -23.64 9.00
N GLN A 57 -19.18 -23.43 9.98
CA GLN A 57 -19.32 -22.39 11.00
C GLN A 57 -18.05 -21.56 11.00
N LEU A 58 -18.20 -20.24 11.05
CA LEU A 58 -17.06 -19.33 11.11
C LEU A 58 -16.69 -19.08 12.57
N SER A 59 -15.38 -19.07 12.85
CA SER A 59 -14.85 -18.48 14.08
C SER A 59 -15.14 -16.98 14.10
N GLU A 60 -15.17 -16.36 15.28
CA GLU A 60 -15.36 -14.90 15.40
C GLU A 60 -14.32 -14.12 14.57
N GLY A 61 -13.08 -14.62 14.53
CA GLY A 61 -12.00 -14.03 13.72
C GLY A 61 -12.28 -14.09 12.22
N CYS A 62 -12.71 -15.24 11.71
CA CYS A 62 -13.05 -15.38 10.29
C CYS A 62 -14.30 -14.58 9.91
N GLN A 63 -15.31 -14.53 10.78
CA GLN A 63 -16.50 -13.70 10.59
C GLN A 63 -16.12 -12.21 10.48
N ALA A 64 -15.26 -11.72 11.38
CA ALA A 64 -14.80 -10.33 11.36
C ALA A 64 -14.07 -9.97 10.05
N ILE A 65 -13.32 -10.91 9.44
CA ILE A 65 -12.67 -10.70 8.15
C ILE A 65 -13.69 -10.51 7.03
N VAL A 66 -14.73 -11.35 7.01
CA VAL A 66 -15.80 -11.29 5.99
C VAL A 66 -16.61 -10.00 6.14
N ASP A 67 -17.01 -9.67 7.37
CA ASP A 67 -17.79 -8.46 7.66
C ASP A 67 -17.00 -7.21 7.28
N LYS A 68 -15.70 -7.16 7.64
CA LYS A 68 -14.80 -6.08 7.26
C LYS A 68 -14.69 -5.93 5.75
N PHE A 69 -14.45 -7.03 5.02
CA PHE A 69 -14.36 -7.01 3.56
C PHE A 69 -15.63 -6.46 2.90
N ASN A 70 -16.80 -6.95 3.32
CA ASN A 70 -18.07 -6.50 2.78
C ASN A 70 -18.33 -5.02 3.07
N TYR A 71 -18.01 -4.58 4.29
CA TYR A 71 -18.16 -3.20 4.71
C TYR A 71 -17.25 -2.25 3.92
N GLU A 72 -15.94 -2.56 3.84
CA GLU A 72 -14.95 -1.76 3.11
C GLU A 72 -15.27 -1.70 1.61
N ARG A 73 -15.58 -2.84 1.01
CA ARG A 73 -15.94 -2.91 -0.42
C ARG A 73 -17.18 -2.08 -0.72
N SER A 74 -18.21 -2.15 0.12
CA SER A 74 -19.41 -1.32 -0.04
C SER A 74 -19.10 0.18 0.08
N ALA A 75 -18.20 0.56 0.99
CA ALA A 75 -17.79 1.95 1.14
C ALA A 75 -17.01 2.44 -0.08
N TRP A 76 -16.05 1.65 -0.60
CA TRP A 76 -15.31 2.00 -1.82
C TRP A 76 -16.23 2.17 -3.03
N LEU A 77 -17.19 1.27 -3.24
CA LEU A 77 -18.14 1.37 -4.33
C LEU A 77 -19.01 2.63 -4.21
N THR A 78 -19.43 2.98 -2.99
CA THR A 78 -20.20 4.21 -2.72
C THR A 78 -19.37 5.45 -3.03
N PHE A 79 -18.13 5.48 -2.59
CA PHE A 79 -17.18 6.55 -2.89
C PHE A 79 -16.96 6.70 -4.40
N LEU A 80 -16.73 5.60 -5.13
CA LEU A 80 -16.53 5.63 -6.59
C LEU A 80 -17.80 6.13 -7.31
N GLN A 81 -18.99 5.74 -6.84
CA GLN A 81 -20.25 6.29 -7.36
C GLN A 81 -20.36 7.80 -7.14
N MET A 82 -19.89 8.31 -6.01
CA MET A 82 -19.86 9.76 -5.75
C MET A 82 -18.90 10.49 -6.68
N MET A 83 -17.70 9.95 -6.91
CA MET A 83 -16.77 10.52 -7.89
C MET A 83 -17.38 10.55 -9.29
N ASN A 84 -18.02 9.46 -9.72
CA ASN A 84 -18.66 9.37 -11.04
C ASN A 84 -19.82 10.36 -11.28
N LYS A 85 -20.32 11.06 -10.24
CA LYS A 85 -21.35 12.10 -10.43
C LYS A 85 -20.79 13.37 -11.07
N SER A 86 -19.47 13.58 -11.03
CA SER A 86 -18.82 14.71 -11.66
C SER A 86 -18.09 14.26 -12.92
N SER A 87 -18.41 14.88 -14.06
CA SER A 87 -17.71 14.66 -15.32
C SER A 87 -16.25 15.15 -15.29
N GLU A 88 -15.86 15.92 -14.28
CA GLU A 88 -14.49 16.44 -14.14
C GLU A 88 -13.46 15.36 -13.82
N PHE A 89 -13.91 14.17 -13.40
CA PHE A 89 -13.02 13.04 -13.09
C PHE A 89 -12.75 12.10 -14.27
N ASP A 90 -13.49 12.24 -15.37
CA ASP A 90 -13.40 11.29 -16.49
C ASP A 90 -11.97 11.20 -17.04
N TYR A 91 -11.36 10.00 -16.92
CA TYR A 91 -9.99 9.68 -17.36
C TYR A 91 -8.85 10.45 -16.66
N ARG A 92 -9.14 11.20 -15.59
CA ARG A 92 -8.12 12.00 -14.86
C ARG A 92 -7.63 11.33 -13.58
N TYR A 93 -8.12 10.15 -13.28
CA TYR A 93 -7.61 9.27 -12.24
C TYR A 93 -7.61 7.82 -12.73
N VAL A 94 -6.83 6.98 -12.07
CA VAL A 94 -6.93 5.52 -12.20
C VAL A 94 -7.04 4.89 -10.84
N VAL A 95 -7.88 3.87 -10.72
CA VAL A 95 -7.88 2.91 -9.62
C VAL A 95 -6.85 1.83 -9.97
N LEU A 96 -6.09 1.40 -8.98
CA LEU A 96 -5.06 0.38 -9.16
C LEU A 96 -5.39 -0.91 -8.41
N LYS A 97 -4.70 -1.98 -8.81
CA LYS A 97 -4.65 -3.27 -8.11
C LYS A 97 -6.02 -3.88 -7.82
N GLY A 98 -6.36 -4.04 -6.55
CA GLY A 98 -7.23 -5.13 -6.12
C GLY A 98 -8.64 -5.04 -6.70
N LEU A 99 -9.26 -3.88 -6.63
CA LEU A 99 -10.61 -3.70 -7.16
C LEU A 99 -10.62 -3.79 -8.70
N THR A 100 -9.54 -3.37 -9.36
CA THR A 100 -9.47 -3.43 -10.83
C THR A 100 -9.15 -4.82 -11.34
N PHE A 101 -8.46 -5.64 -10.55
CA PHE A 101 -8.18 -7.03 -10.88
C PHE A 101 -9.42 -7.92 -10.89
N GLU A 102 -10.52 -7.52 -10.22
CA GLU A 102 -11.82 -8.20 -10.34
C GLU A 102 -12.27 -8.31 -11.81
N SER A 103 -11.89 -7.37 -12.69
CA SER A 103 -12.24 -7.46 -14.12
C SER A 103 -11.60 -8.62 -14.88
N TYR A 104 -10.54 -9.22 -14.34
CA TYR A 104 -9.87 -10.35 -14.98
C TYR A 104 -10.38 -11.69 -14.47
N TYR A 105 -11.26 -11.69 -13.47
CA TYR A 105 -11.80 -12.91 -12.90
C TYR A 105 -13.06 -13.31 -13.68
N PRO A 106 -13.34 -14.62 -13.81
CA PRO A 106 -14.61 -15.09 -14.37
C PRO A 106 -15.77 -14.62 -13.50
N ASP A 107 -16.94 -14.44 -14.13
CA ASP A 107 -18.14 -13.84 -13.54
C ASP A 107 -18.45 -14.36 -12.12
N ASP A 108 -18.87 -13.45 -11.23
CA ASP A 108 -19.24 -13.63 -9.80
C ASP A 108 -18.11 -13.77 -8.75
N ARG A 109 -16.84 -13.67 -9.15
CA ARG A 109 -15.74 -13.70 -8.18
C ARG A 109 -15.34 -12.32 -7.68
N GLU A 110 -15.63 -12.09 -6.40
CA GLU A 110 -15.07 -10.97 -5.66
C GLU A 110 -13.62 -11.26 -5.27
N ARG A 111 -12.76 -10.26 -5.43
CA ARG A 111 -11.36 -10.35 -5.03
C ARG A 111 -11.20 -9.68 -3.67
N PHE A 112 -10.64 -10.40 -2.70
CA PHE A 112 -10.33 -9.80 -1.40
C PHE A 112 -9.26 -8.71 -1.54
N CYS A 113 -9.63 -7.48 -1.16
CA CYS A 113 -8.79 -6.29 -1.18
C CYS A 113 -8.73 -5.71 0.24
N LEU A 114 -7.60 -5.12 0.60
CA LEU A 114 -7.42 -4.47 1.91
C LEU A 114 -7.63 -2.96 1.82
N ASP A 115 -7.28 -2.39 0.68
CA ASP A 115 -7.26 -0.97 0.39
C ASP A 115 -7.66 -0.74 -1.08
N MET A 116 -8.04 0.50 -1.37
CA MET A 116 -8.24 0.99 -2.72
C MET A 116 -7.20 2.07 -3.03
N ASP A 117 -6.29 1.77 -3.94
CA ASP A 117 -5.30 2.72 -4.45
C ASP A 117 -5.87 3.52 -5.63
N ILE A 118 -5.74 4.84 -5.58
CA ILE A 118 -6.16 5.78 -6.62
C ILE A 118 -4.98 6.67 -6.97
N VAL A 119 -4.71 6.88 -8.25
CA VAL A 119 -3.73 7.87 -8.72
C VAL A 119 -4.44 8.96 -9.48
N ALA A 120 -4.30 10.20 -9.02
CA ALA A 120 -4.81 11.39 -9.69
C ALA A 120 -3.72 11.99 -10.61
N CYS A 121 -4.09 12.43 -11.81
CA CYS A 121 -3.15 12.96 -12.79
C CYS A 121 -2.62 14.35 -12.45
N ALA A 122 -3.33 15.10 -11.61
CA ALA A 122 -3.08 16.51 -11.34
C ALA A 122 -3.64 16.92 -9.96
N GLU A 123 -3.18 18.07 -9.47
CA GLU A 123 -3.51 18.58 -8.14
C GLU A 123 -5.01 18.84 -7.96
N ASP A 124 -5.65 19.49 -8.92
CA ASP A 124 -7.08 19.77 -8.89
C ASP A 124 -7.92 18.49 -8.71
N VAL A 125 -7.56 17.43 -9.46
CA VAL A 125 -8.22 16.12 -9.35
C VAL A 125 -7.94 15.50 -8.00
N PHE A 126 -6.69 15.50 -7.55
CA PHE A 126 -6.29 14.97 -6.25
C PHE A 126 -7.10 15.59 -5.11
N TRP A 127 -7.23 16.92 -5.09
CA TRP A 127 -8.03 17.62 -4.08
C TRP A 127 -9.52 17.28 -4.16
N GLN A 128 -10.06 17.11 -5.37
CA GLN A 128 -11.45 16.70 -5.54
C GLN A 128 -11.69 15.26 -5.03
N VAL A 129 -10.81 14.32 -5.36
CA VAL A 129 -10.86 12.93 -4.84
C VAL A 129 -10.84 12.94 -3.31
N MET A 130 -9.93 13.73 -2.71
CA MET A 130 -9.86 13.89 -1.26
C MET A 130 -11.14 14.48 -0.66
N ASN A 131 -11.73 15.51 -1.29
CA ASN A 131 -12.97 16.12 -0.82
C ASN A 131 -14.12 15.11 -0.83
N VAL A 132 -14.22 14.28 -1.87
CA VAL A 132 -15.23 13.21 -1.93
C VAL A 132 -15.01 12.21 -0.79
N ALA A 133 -13.76 11.82 -0.50
CA ALA A 133 -13.46 10.90 0.60
C ALA A 133 -13.90 11.47 1.95
N LEU A 134 -13.57 12.74 2.23
CA LEU A 134 -13.92 13.42 3.48
C LEU A 134 -15.43 13.68 3.65
N CYS A 135 -16.20 13.72 2.57
CA CYS A 135 -17.65 13.88 2.61
C CYS A 135 -18.40 12.56 2.87
N ASP A 136 -17.69 11.44 2.90
CA ASP A 136 -18.25 10.11 3.12
C ASP A 136 -17.75 9.52 4.47
N LYS A 137 -17.83 8.19 4.65
CA LYS A 137 -17.40 7.47 5.85
C LYS A 137 -15.89 7.46 6.10
N PHE A 138 -15.11 8.14 5.26
CA PHE A 138 -13.66 8.11 5.35
C PHE A 138 -13.12 9.26 6.18
N VAL A 139 -12.20 8.94 7.09
CA VAL A 139 -11.46 9.91 7.89
C VAL A 139 -10.00 9.88 7.47
N MET A 140 -9.30 11.00 7.59
CA MET A 140 -7.86 11.06 7.31
C MET A 140 -7.08 10.87 8.62
N PRO A 141 -6.59 9.66 8.97
CA PRO A 141 -5.87 9.40 10.22
C PRO A 141 -4.48 10.06 10.31
N GLY A 142 -4.08 10.82 9.29
CA GLY A 142 -2.89 11.68 9.32
C GLY A 142 -1.68 11.13 8.57
N MET A 143 -1.87 10.30 7.54
CA MET A 143 -0.81 10.07 6.55
C MET A 143 -1.12 10.91 5.31
N PHE A 144 -0.45 12.05 5.22
CA PHE A 144 -0.51 12.99 4.12
C PHE A 144 0.89 13.49 3.85
N GLN A 145 1.40 13.25 2.65
CA GLN A 145 2.76 13.58 2.26
C GLN A 145 2.70 14.21 0.88
N LEU A 146 3.00 15.50 0.78
CA LEU A 146 3.19 16.18 -0.48
C LEU A 146 4.60 16.77 -0.52
N PHE A 147 5.25 16.70 -1.66
CA PHE A 147 6.55 17.32 -1.91
C PHE A 147 6.60 17.75 -3.38
N LYS A 148 7.51 18.67 -3.66
CA LYS A 148 7.73 19.15 -5.02
C LYS A 148 8.74 18.25 -5.71
N SER A 149 8.39 17.71 -6.87
CA SER A 149 9.29 16.93 -7.71
C SER A 149 10.47 17.80 -8.15
N GLN A 150 11.68 17.25 -8.04
CA GLN A 150 12.90 17.93 -8.48
C GLN A 150 13.07 17.92 -10.00
N GLN A 151 12.34 17.06 -10.71
CA GLN A 151 12.50 16.90 -12.16
C GLN A 151 11.67 17.92 -12.95
N ASP A 152 10.45 18.20 -12.50
CA ASP A 152 9.45 18.97 -13.25
C ASP A 152 8.73 20.03 -12.40
N GLU A 153 9.16 20.23 -11.15
CA GLU A 153 8.61 21.23 -10.21
C GLU A 153 7.10 21.05 -9.92
N HIS A 154 6.52 19.90 -10.27
CA HIS A 154 5.13 19.59 -9.97
C HIS A 154 4.98 19.00 -8.56
N LEU A 155 3.80 19.18 -7.96
CA LEU A 155 3.48 18.57 -6.67
C LEU A 155 3.22 17.07 -6.86
N GLU A 156 3.81 16.26 -6.01
CA GLU A 156 3.63 14.80 -5.96
C GLU A 156 3.40 14.36 -4.52
N GLY A 157 2.80 13.19 -4.32
CA GLY A 157 2.60 12.68 -2.98
C GLY A 157 1.47 11.68 -2.81
N LEU A 158 1.03 11.51 -1.55
CA LEU A 158 -0.04 10.60 -1.18
C LEU A 158 -0.83 11.09 0.03
N ALA A 159 -2.09 10.65 0.11
CA ALA A 159 -2.99 10.82 1.23
C ALA A 159 -3.68 9.48 1.53
N LYS A 160 -3.72 9.06 2.80
CA LYS A 160 -4.43 7.85 3.22
C LYS A 160 -5.65 8.18 4.06
N PHE A 161 -6.74 7.51 3.74
CA PHE A 161 -8.02 7.63 4.40
C PHE A 161 -8.42 6.28 4.98
N GLY A 162 -8.70 6.25 6.28
CA GLY A 162 -9.26 5.10 6.96
C GLY A 162 -10.78 5.15 6.98
N LEU A 163 -11.41 3.98 7.09
CA LEU A 163 -12.86 3.87 7.30
C LEU A 163 -13.14 3.94 8.80
N ASP A 164 -13.89 4.97 9.23
CA ASP A 164 -14.14 5.28 10.65
C ASP A 164 -12.87 5.58 11.49
N TYR A 165 -13.03 6.18 12.67
CA TYR A 165 -11.91 6.69 13.49
C TYR A 165 -10.98 5.60 14.08
N GLU A 166 -11.33 4.33 13.95
CA GLU A 166 -10.69 3.24 14.71
C GLU A 166 -9.63 2.46 13.91
N HIS A 167 -9.57 2.61 12.58
CA HIS A 167 -8.74 1.75 11.73
C HIS A 167 -7.94 2.54 10.69
N ILE A 168 -6.60 2.52 10.83
CA ILE A 168 -5.64 3.01 9.82
C ILE A 168 -5.32 1.92 8.78
N VAL A 169 -5.69 0.67 9.08
CA VAL A 169 -5.42 -0.50 8.22
C VAL A 169 -6.65 -0.78 7.36
N GLY A 170 -6.58 -0.34 6.11
CA GLY A 170 -7.65 -0.41 5.12
C GLY A 170 -8.30 0.95 4.85
N GLY A 171 -8.90 1.10 3.68
CA GLY A 171 -9.52 2.37 3.24
C GLY A 171 -9.08 2.81 1.84
N ILE A 172 -8.83 4.10 1.65
CA ILE A 172 -8.46 4.69 0.35
C ILE A 172 -7.07 5.33 0.43
N GLU A 173 -6.19 4.95 -0.49
CA GLU A 173 -4.91 5.61 -0.70
C GLU A 173 -4.97 6.43 -1.99
N VAL A 174 -4.92 7.76 -1.86
CA VAL A 174 -4.93 8.67 -3.00
C VAL A 174 -3.52 9.15 -3.24
N HIS A 175 -2.99 8.91 -4.43
CA HIS A 175 -1.69 9.36 -4.86
C HIS A 175 -1.80 10.48 -5.90
N LEU A 176 -0.87 11.42 -5.86
CA LEU A 176 -0.77 12.51 -6.83
C LEU A 176 0.39 12.23 -7.80
N ARG A 177 0.06 12.14 -9.10
CA ARG A 177 0.98 12.00 -10.25
C ARG A 177 1.90 10.78 -10.29
N ARG A 178 2.00 10.02 -9.20
CA ARG A 178 2.80 8.79 -9.16
C ARG A 178 2.16 7.79 -8.23
N PHE A 179 2.32 6.51 -8.52
CA PHE A 179 1.98 5.45 -7.61
C PHE A 179 3.24 5.00 -6.86
N GLN A 180 3.24 5.10 -5.54
CA GLN A 180 4.41 4.75 -4.73
C GLN A 180 4.43 3.24 -4.44
N LEU A 181 5.50 2.56 -4.86
CA LEU A 181 5.71 1.12 -4.60
C LEU A 181 6.57 0.92 -3.35
N THR A 182 7.66 1.69 -3.25
CA THR A 182 8.60 1.72 -2.12
C THR A 182 8.95 3.17 -1.78
N ASP A 183 9.84 3.40 -0.81
CA ASP A 183 10.33 4.76 -0.53
C ASP A 183 11.06 5.37 -1.74
N ASP A 184 11.68 4.54 -2.59
CA ASP A 184 12.56 4.97 -3.71
C ASP A 184 12.06 4.54 -5.10
N THR A 185 10.98 3.76 -5.17
CA THR A 185 10.45 3.22 -6.43
C THR A 185 8.98 3.62 -6.58
N PHE A 186 8.65 4.17 -7.75
CA PHE A 186 7.30 4.62 -8.07
C PHE A 186 7.01 4.48 -9.57
N LEU A 187 5.73 4.40 -9.92
CA LEU A 187 5.25 4.45 -11.29
C LEU A 187 4.66 5.84 -11.54
N HIS A 188 5.26 6.62 -12.45
CA HIS A 188 4.70 7.93 -12.80
C HIS A 188 3.39 7.82 -13.57
N TRP A 189 2.58 8.86 -13.52
CA TRP A 189 1.34 8.97 -14.27
C TRP A 189 1.54 8.75 -15.77
N SER A 190 2.65 9.22 -16.34
CA SER A 190 3.01 8.98 -17.73
C SER A 190 3.12 7.49 -18.07
N MET A 191 3.64 6.67 -17.14
CA MET A 191 3.69 5.21 -17.28
C MET A 191 2.30 4.60 -17.09
N LEU A 192 1.52 5.11 -16.12
CA LEU A 192 0.19 4.60 -15.82
C LEU A 192 -0.83 4.87 -16.93
N SER A 193 -0.64 5.94 -17.71
CA SER A 193 -1.51 6.36 -18.80
C SER A 193 -0.98 6.00 -20.20
N GLU A 194 0.20 5.38 -20.29
CA GLU A 194 0.96 5.15 -21.54
C GLU A 194 0.15 4.41 -22.61
N PHE A 195 -0.72 3.48 -22.21
CA PHE A 195 -1.53 2.66 -23.10
C PHE A 195 -3.04 2.88 -22.96
N ALA A 196 -3.41 4.10 -22.58
CA ALA A 196 -4.76 4.53 -22.26
C ALA A 196 -5.31 4.00 -20.92
N VAL A 197 -6.27 4.78 -20.40
CA VAL A 197 -7.06 4.45 -19.23
C VAL A 197 -8.32 3.73 -19.71
N GLU A 198 -8.47 2.47 -19.28
CA GLU A 198 -9.62 1.64 -19.61
C GLU A 198 -10.78 1.95 -18.66
N LYS A 199 -11.99 1.99 -19.22
CA LYS A 199 -13.23 2.09 -18.46
C LYS A 199 -13.75 0.68 -18.19
N MET A 200 -14.04 0.35 -16.93
CA MET A 200 -14.66 -0.92 -16.55
C MET A 200 -15.83 -0.73 -15.59
N GLN A 201 -16.64 -1.77 -15.42
CA GLN A 201 -17.76 -1.80 -14.49
C GLN A 201 -17.50 -2.85 -13.42
N VAL A 202 -17.67 -2.47 -12.16
CA VAL A 202 -17.68 -3.39 -11.02
C VAL A 202 -18.94 -3.15 -10.23
N ALA A 203 -19.79 -4.18 -10.10
CA ALA A 203 -21.09 -4.08 -9.42
C ALA A 203 -21.93 -2.85 -9.89
N GLY A 204 -21.91 -2.55 -11.19
CA GLY A 204 -22.62 -1.41 -11.78
C GLY A 204 -21.96 -0.04 -11.55
N VAL A 205 -20.77 0.00 -10.95
CA VAL A 205 -19.98 1.22 -10.73
C VAL A 205 -18.90 1.33 -11.80
N THR A 206 -18.86 2.48 -12.46
CA THR A 206 -17.79 2.80 -13.40
C THR A 206 -16.49 3.02 -12.63
N LEU A 207 -15.39 2.46 -13.12
CA LEU A 207 -14.07 2.84 -12.67
C LEU A 207 -13.08 2.87 -13.83
N TYR A 208 -12.03 3.63 -13.63
CA TYR A 208 -10.96 3.84 -14.59
C TYR A 208 -9.73 3.10 -14.10
N LYS A 209 -9.09 2.29 -14.95
CA LYS A 209 -7.88 1.54 -14.62
C LYS A 209 -6.82 1.72 -15.70
N PRO A 210 -5.54 1.46 -15.42
CA PRO A 210 -4.56 1.31 -16.48
C PRO A 210 -4.95 0.17 -17.40
N ASN A 211 -4.41 0.16 -18.63
CA ASN A 211 -4.54 -0.99 -19.49
C ASN A 211 -3.93 -2.26 -18.84
N THR A 212 -4.15 -3.39 -19.48
CA THR A 212 -3.73 -4.67 -18.91
C THR A 212 -2.21 -4.84 -18.83
N ALA A 213 -1.44 -4.32 -19.80
CA ALA A 213 0.03 -4.38 -19.77
C ALA A 213 0.61 -3.59 -18.58
N VAL A 214 0.11 -2.38 -18.34
CA VAL A 214 0.50 -1.54 -17.20
C VAL A 214 0.01 -2.15 -15.89
N SER A 215 -1.19 -2.76 -15.88
CA SER A 215 -1.70 -3.49 -14.72
C SER A 215 -0.80 -4.66 -14.32
N LEU A 216 -0.26 -5.40 -15.30
CA LEU A 216 0.72 -6.47 -15.06
C LEU A 216 2.03 -5.91 -14.48
N VAL A 217 2.58 -4.82 -15.04
CA VAL A 217 3.79 -4.18 -14.49
C VAL A 217 3.56 -3.69 -13.06
N THR A 218 2.39 -3.11 -12.80
CA THR A 218 1.97 -2.65 -11.46
C THR A 218 1.90 -3.81 -10.47
N TYR A 219 1.28 -4.93 -10.88
CA TYR A 219 1.24 -6.17 -10.11
C TYR A 219 2.64 -6.69 -9.77
N LEU A 220 3.50 -6.84 -10.78
CA LEU A 220 4.87 -7.34 -10.59
C LEU A 220 5.67 -6.44 -9.64
N SER A 221 5.51 -5.12 -9.78
CA SER A 221 6.18 -4.15 -8.92
C SER A 221 5.71 -4.25 -7.46
N GLU A 222 4.41 -4.45 -7.23
CA GLU A 222 3.88 -4.65 -5.88
C GLU A 222 4.45 -5.93 -5.23
N MET A 223 4.57 -7.00 -6.02
CA MET A 223 5.09 -8.28 -5.55
C MET A 223 6.54 -8.18 -5.04
N VAL A 224 7.32 -7.16 -5.44
CA VAL A 224 8.65 -6.88 -4.85
C VAL A 224 8.57 -6.73 -3.34
N THR A 225 7.50 -6.11 -2.84
CA THR A 225 7.30 -5.78 -1.42
C THR A 225 6.62 -6.90 -0.61
N ARG A 226 6.55 -8.11 -1.16
CA ARG A 226 5.86 -9.23 -0.54
C ARG A 226 6.82 -10.36 -0.21
N ASP A 227 6.70 -10.86 1.01
CA ASP A 227 7.53 -11.94 1.55
C ASP A 227 7.17 -13.27 0.87
N GLU A 228 5.87 -13.52 0.67
CA GLU A 228 5.33 -14.76 0.11
C GLU A 228 4.23 -14.50 -0.94
N VAL A 229 4.11 -15.42 -1.90
CA VAL A 229 3.03 -15.42 -2.90
C VAL A 229 1.84 -16.19 -2.33
N ASN A 230 0.74 -15.51 -2.02
CA ASN A 230 -0.48 -16.19 -1.58
C ASN A 230 -1.26 -16.79 -2.76
N ILE A 231 -2.21 -17.67 -2.47
CA ILE A 231 -3.09 -18.25 -3.51
C ILE A 231 -3.80 -17.15 -4.32
N ARG A 232 -4.28 -16.08 -3.66
CA ARG A 232 -4.86 -14.92 -4.35
C ARG A 232 -3.88 -14.27 -5.32
N ASP A 233 -2.63 -14.07 -4.90
CA ASP A 233 -1.61 -13.40 -5.72
C ASP A 233 -1.21 -14.27 -6.92
N GLY A 234 -1.04 -15.58 -6.70
CA GLY A 234 -0.79 -16.52 -7.79
C GLY A 234 -1.93 -16.59 -8.81
N TYR A 235 -3.17 -16.42 -8.36
CA TYR A 235 -4.32 -16.35 -9.26
C TYR A 235 -4.40 -15.00 -10.00
N ASP A 236 -4.07 -13.87 -9.34
CA ASP A 236 -3.89 -12.59 -10.04
C ASP A 236 -2.84 -12.72 -11.15
N ALA A 237 -1.70 -13.36 -10.86
CA ALA A 237 -0.67 -13.65 -11.85
C ALA A 237 -1.24 -14.48 -13.00
N LEU A 238 -1.91 -15.61 -12.72
CA LEU A 238 -2.53 -16.41 -13.78
C LEU A 238 -3.40 -15.54 -14.69
N ARG A 239 -4.32 -14.77 -14.11
CA ARG A 239 -5.27 -13.98 -14.87
C ARG A 239 -4.61 -12.91 -15.71
N LEU A 240 -3.65 -12.18 -15.16
CA LEU A 240 -2.92 -11.15 -15.91
C LEU A 240 -2.03 -11.78 -17.01
N PHE A 241 -1.31 -12.88 -16.73
CA PHE A 241 -0.44 -13.51 -17.72
C PHE A 241 -1.19 -14.28 -18.82
N SER A 242 -2.45 -14.64 -18.60
CA SER A 242 -3.29 -15.35 -19.58
C SER A 242 -4.01 -14.42 -20.56
N VAL A 243 -3.92 -13.10 -20.39
CA VAL A 243 -4.46 -12.14 -21.37
C VAL A 243 -3.67 -12.21 -22.68
N THR A 244 -4.36 -11.97 -23.80
CA THR A 244 -3.71 -11.85 -25.11
C THR A 244 -3.15 -10.43 -25.25
N TYR A 245 -1.83 -10.33 -25.40
CA TYR A 245 -1.12 -9.07 -25.57
C TYR A 245 -0.66 -8.91 -27.02
N ASN A 246 -0.68 -7.67 -27.50
CA ASN A 246 -0.07 -7.35 -28.79
C ASN A 246 1.46 -7.19 -28.68
N GLU A 247 2.15 -7.10 -29.82
CA GLU A 247 3.61 -7.01 -29.87
C GLU A 247 4.17 -5.78 -29.12
N GLN A 248 3.49 -4.64 -29.20
CA GLN A 248 3.91 -3.41 -28.52
C GLN A 248 3.80 -3.54 -27.01
N GLU A 249 2.72 -4.16 -26.51
CA GLU A 249 2.51 -4.42 -25.09
C GLU A 249 3.55 -5.39 -24.53
N ILE A 250 3.86 -6.48 -25.26
CA ILE A 250 4.89 -7.44 -24.85
C ILE A 250 6.27 -6.76 -24.77
N LYS A 251 6.59 -5.92 -25.76
CA LYS A 251 7.84 -5.13 -25.76
C LYS A 251 7.89 -4.20 -24.55
N TYR A 252 6.79 -3.51 -24.25
CA TYR A 252 6.68 -2.65 -23.07
C TYR A 252 6.88 -3.42 -21.77
N ILE A 253 6.16 -4.52 -21.57
CA ILE A 253 6.27 -5.36 -20.37
C ILE A 253 7.73 -5.82 -20.19
N THR A 254 8.35 -6.30 -21.25
CA THR A 254 9.74 -6.78 -21.22
C THR A 254 10.71 -5.65 -20.84
N GLN A 255 10.54 -4.47 -21.43
CA GLN A 255 11.35 -3.29 -21.11
C GLN A 255 11.17 -2.87 -19.64
N MET A 256 9.93 -2.82 -19.15
CA MET A 256 9.63 -2.41 -17.78
C MET A 256 10.13 -3.41 -16.76
N VAL A 257 10.06 -4.72 -17.04
CA VAL A 257 10.67 -5.76 -16.20
C VAL A 257 12.16 -5.48 -16.00
N SER A 258 12.87 -5.17 -17.08
CA SER A 258 14.31 -4.89 -17.00
C SER A 258 14.63 -3.56 -16.30
N VAL A 259 13.90 -2.48 -16.63
CA VAL A 259 14.11 -1.15 -16.04
C VAL A 259 13.86 -1.15 -14.53
N LEU A 260 12.83 -1.87 -14.08
CA LEU A 260 12.43 -1.94 -12.67
C LEU A 260 13.09 -3.11 -11.92
N GLY A 261 13.89 -3.95 -12.58
CA GLY A 261 14.55 -5.10 -11.96
C GLY A 261 13.57 -6.16 -11.42
N LEU A 262 12.51 -6.46 -12.16
CA LEU A 262 11.41 -7.35 -11.72
C LEU A 262 11.65 -8.83 -12.00
N GLU A 263 12.81 -9.22 -12.53
CA GLU A 263 13.15 -10.61 -12.83
C GLU A 263 13.04 -11.54 -11.60
N PRO A 264 13.45 -11.15 -10.37
CA PRO A 264 13.28 -11.99 -9.19
C PRO A 264 11.81 -12.24 -8.85
N VAL A 265 10.91 -11.29 -9.16
CA VAL A 265 9.46 -11.47 -8.98
C VAL A 265 8.94 -12.55 -9.93
N LEU A 266 9.34 -12.51 -11.20
CA LEU A 266 8.95 -13.50 -12.19
C LEU A 266 9.38 -14.92 -11.78
N LEU A 267 10.58 -15.07 -11.24
CA LEU A 267 11.07 -16.35 -10.71
C LEU A 267 10.23 -16.87 -9.54
N ARG A 268 9.84 -15.99 -8.60
CA ARG A 268 8.97 -16.37 -7.48
C ARG A 268 7.58 -16.80 -7.94
N ILE A 269 7.00 -16.09 -8.91
CA ILE A 269 5.72 -16.47 -9.51
C ILE A 269 5.83 -17.82 -10.22
N ARG A 270 6.92 -18.06 -10.97
CA ARG A 270 7.19 -19.35 -11.60
C ARG A 270 7.29 -20.48 -10.56
N ALA A 271 8.03 -20.26 -9.47
CA ALA A 271 8.16 -21.21 -8.38
C ALA A 271 6.79 -21.54 -7.75
N PHE A 272 5.92 -20.54 -7.60
CA PHE A 272 4.55 -20.74 -7.13
C PHE A 272 3.76 -21.68 -8.05
N PHE A 273 3.79 -21.49 -9.38
CA PHE A 273 3.10 -22.41 -10.30
C PHE A 273 3.63 -23.85 -10.19
N LYS A 274 4.95 -24.02 -10.08
CA LYS A 274 5.59 -25.33 -9.89
C LYS A 274 5.19 -26.00 -8.58
N GLN A 275 5.08 -25.24 -7.48
CA GLN A 275 4.68 -25.74 -6.17
C GLN A 275 3.31 -26.45 -6.19
N PHE A 276 2.40 -26.00 -7.07
CA PHE A 276 1.05 -26.52 -7.18
C PHE A 276 0.82 -27.44 -8.40
N ASP A 277 1.88 -27.83 -9.11
CA ASP A 277 1.81 -28.60 -10.37
C ASP A 277 0.91 -27.93 -11.44
N SER A 278 0.85 -26.59 -11.45
CA SER A 278 0.06 -25.82 -12.40
C SER A 278 0.88 -25.47 -13.63
N THR A 279 0.22 -25.39 -14.79
CA THR A 279 0.85 -24.93 -16.04
C THR A 279 1.32 -23.49 -15.92
N GLU A 280 2.58 -23.24 -16.26
CA GLU A 280 3.16 -21.89 -16.32
C GLU A 280 2.59 -21.14 -17.54
N PRO A 281 2.13 -19.88 -17.38
CA PRO A 281 1.65 -19.09 -18.51
C PRO A 281 2.75 -18.85 -19.57
N ALA A 282 2.39 -18.93 -20.86
CA ALA A 282 3.35 -18.76 -21.96
C ALA A 282 4.06 -17.40 -21.93
N LEU A 283 3.33 -16.32 -21.60
CA LEU A 283 3.90 -14.98 -21.50
C LEU A 283 4.96 -14.89 -20.39
N LEU A 284 4.72 -15.52 -19.24
CA LEU A 284 5.69 -15.57 -18.14
C LEU A 284 7.01 -16.18 -18.63
N MET A 285 6.93 -17.23 -19.45
CA MET A 285 8.10 -17.89 -20.02
C MET A 285 8.80 -17.06 -21.10
N SER A 286 8.06 -16.27 -21.87
CA SER A 286 8.66 -15.45 -22.93
C SER A 286 9.39 -14.20 -22.41
N ILE A 287 8.94 -13.64 -21.28
CA ILE A 287 9.54 -12.43 -20.70
C ILE A 287 10.65 -12.74 -19.68
N LEU A 288 10.74 -13.99 -19.20
CA LEU A 288 11.82 -14.41 -18.31
C LEU A 288 13.13 -14.54 -19.13
N PRO A 289 14.21 -13.84 -18.77
CA PRO A 289 15.47 -13.97 -19.51
C PRO A 289 16.01 -15.41 -19.43
N SER A 290 16.48 -15.94 -20.57
CA SER A 290 16.96 -17.33 -20.70
C SER A 290 18.08 -17.69 -19.71
N GLN A 291 18.89 -16.72 -19.29
CA GLN A 291 19.96 -16.90 -18.31
C GLN A 291 19.48 -17.23 -16.88
N PHE A 292 18.19 -17.07 -16.59
CA PHE A 292 17.58 -17.36 -15.29
C PHE A 292 16.68 -18.61 -15.31
N SER A 293 16.67 -19.39 -16.39
CA SER A 293 15.80 -20.57 -16.52
C SER A 293 16.13 -21.69 -15.51
N ASP A 294 17.37 -21.73 -15.02
CA ASP A 294 17.96 -22.94 -14.44
C ASP A 294 18.28 -22.89 -12.93
N SER A 295 18.10 -21.76 -12.22
CA SER A 295 18.46 -21.68 -10.79
C SER A 295 17.46 -20.90 -9.92
N VAL A 296 16.25 -21.44 -9.79
CA VAL A 296 15.22 -20.91 -8.87
C VAL A 296 15.71 -20.90 -7.41
N ASP A 297 16.47 -21.92 -6.99
CA ASP A 297 16.89 -22.09 -5.60
C ASP A 297 18.03 -21.16 -5.17
N ALA A 298 19.01 -20.91 -6.05
CA ALA A 298 20.20 -20.10 -5.73
C ALA A 298 19.90 -18.59 -5.60
N LEU A 299 18.92 -18.09 -6.35
CA LEU A 299 18.54 -16.67 -6.34
C LEU A 299 17.64 -16.33 -5.14
N SER A 300 16.80 -17.26 -4.67
CA SER A 300 15.90 -17.04 -3.53
C SER A 300 16.64 -16.57 -2.26
N HIS A 301 17.79 -17.19 -1.94
CA HIS A 301 18.58 -16.89 -0.75
C HIS A 301 19.30 -15.53 -0.79
N HIS A 302 19.77 -15.09 -1.96
CA HIS A 302 20.51 -13.84 -2.07
C HIS A 302 19.59 -12.63 -1.91
N TYR A 303 18.38 -12.70 -2.46
CA TYR A 303 17.41 -11.62 -2.40
C TYR A 303 16.64 -11.58 -1.08
N GLN A 304 16.42 -12.72 -0.42
CA GLN A 304 15.81 -12.76 0.90
C GLN A 304 16.61 -11.96 1.94
N ARG A 305 17.95 -12.01 1.88
CA ARG A 305 18.84 -11.22 2.75
C ARG A 305 18.75 -9.71 2.52
N PHE A 306 18.72 -9.26 1.26
CA PHE A 306 18.57 -7.84 0.93
C PHE A 306 17.21 -7.30 1.43
N TYR A 307 16.17 -8.12 1.30
CA TYR A 307 14.82 -7.79 1.70
C TYR A 307 14.61 -7.76 3.23
N GLU A 308 15.22 -8.69 3.97
CA GLU A 308 15.22 -8.69 5.44
C GLU A 308 15.83 -7.39 6.01
N GLN A 309 16.92 -6.92 5.41
CA GLN A 309 17.57 -5.65 5.80
C GLN A 309 16.68 -4.44 5.51
N TYR A 310 16.07 -4.37 4.31
CA TYR A 310 15.15 -3.29 3.93
C TYR A 310 13.92 -3.19 4.86
N THR A 311 13.35 -4.34 5.22
CA THR A 311 12.15 -4.41 6.07
C THR A 311 12.44 -4.01 7.52
N LEU A 312 13.64 -4.32 8.02
CA LEU A 312 14.10 -3.94 9.36
C LEU A 312 14.22 -2.42 9.51
N ILE A 313 14.90 -1.76 8.57
CA ILE A 313 15.07 -0.29 8.53
C ILE A 313 13.70 0.40 8.49
N ARG A 314 12.77 -0.12 7.68
CA ARG A 314 11.40 0.40 7.60
C ARG A 314 10.66 0.28 8.93
N ARG A 315 10.70 -0.88 9.59
CA ARG A 315 10.05 -1.09 10.90
C ARG A 315 10.57 -0.12 11.95
N ILE A 316 11.85 0.21 11.92
CA ILE A 316 12.47 1.19 12.82
C ILE A 316 11.92 2.59 12.51
N LYS A 317 11.98 3.06 11.25
CA LYS A 317 11.49 4.39 10.83
C LYS A 317 10.01 4.61 11.18
N TYR A 318 9.13 3.66 10.88
CA TYR A 318 7.69 3.78 11.21
C TYR A 318 7.41 3.74 12.71
N ARG A 319 8.14 2.92 13.49
CA ARG A 319 8.02 2.93 14.96
C ARG A 319 8.49 4.25 15.55
N SER A 320 9.58 4.81 15.05
CA SER A 320 10.10 6.11 15.49
C SER A 320 9.07 7.23 15.24
N VAL A 321 8.44 7.27 14.06
CA VAL A 321 7.38 8.24 13.73
C VAL A 321 6.13 8.05 14.61
N TYR A 322 5.73 6.81 14.90
CA TYR A 322 4.61 6.53 15.80
C TYR A 322 4.89 7.02 17.24
N TRP A 323 6.07 6.72 17.78
CA TRP A 323 6.47 7.16 19.13
C TRP A 323 6.64 8.66 19.22
N LEU A 324 7.16 9.31 18.15
CA LEU A 324 7.18 10.75 17.99
C LEU A 324 5.79 11.37 18.13
N ARG A 325 4.80 10.81 17.43
CA ARG A 325 3.41 11.30 17.48
C ARG A 325 2.83 11.18 18.88
N ARG A 326 3.05 10.04 19.55
CA ARG A 326 2.60 9.81 20.94
C ARG A 326 3.28 10.74 21.95
N LEU A 327 4.55 11.06 21.73
CA LEU A 327 5.30 12.03 22.54
C LEU A 327 4.73 13.44 22.35
N MET A 328 4.48 13.84 21.09
CA MET A 328 3.88 15.13 20.76
C MET A 328 2.46 15.25 21.34
N ASP A 329 1.64 14.20 21.29
CA ASP A 329 0.31 14.16 21.90
C ASP A 329 0.40 14.38 23.43
N ARG A 330 1.35 13.71 24.10
CA ARG A 330 1.59 13.89 25.53
C ARG A 330 2.13 15.28 25.89
N LEU A 331 2.93 15.89 25.03
CA LEU A 331 3.45 17.24 25.23
C LEU A 331 2.33 18.28 25.03
N ALA A 332 1.46 18.09 24.04
CA ALA A 332 0.30 18.93 23.79
C ALA A 332 -0.75 18.86 24.91
N GLU A 333 -0.85 17.73 25.63
CA GLU A 333 -1.71 17.61 26.82
C GLU A 333 -1.18 18.37 28.04
N LYS A 334 0.13 18.67 28.06
CA LYS A 334 0.79 19.37 29.17
C LYS A 334 1.03 20.86 28.89
N ASP A 335 0.83 21.29 27.66
CA ASP A 335 0.95 22.67 27.21
C ASP A 335 -0.43 23.27 26.96
N SER A 336 -0.79 24.29 27.75
CA SER A 336 -2.12 24.89 27.74
C SER A 336 -2.44 25.63 26.43
N LEU A 337 -1.43 26.11 25.69
CA LEU A 337 -1.60 26.78 24.40
C LEU A 337 -1.85 25.75 23.28
N LEU A 338 -1.09 24.65 23.26
CA LEU A 338 -1.30 23.54 22.33
C LEU A 338 -2.63 22.82 22.59
N TRP A 339 -3.03 22.71 23.85
CA TRP A 339 -4.35 22.19 24.25
C TRP A 339 -5.49 23.11 23.80
N LEU A 340 -5.34 24.44 23.95
CA LEU A 340 -6.32 25.43 23.47
C LEU A 340 -6.45 25.41 21.94
N LEU A 341 -5.33 25.34 21.21
CA LEU A 341 -5.32 25.22 19.75
C LEU A 341 -6.02 23.94 19.27
N ARG A 342 -5.90 22.84 20.01
CA ARG A 342 -6.60 21.57 19.77
C ARG A 342 -8.12 21.66 20.00
N LEU A 343 -8.57 22.57 20.88
CA LEU A 343 -9.99 22.76 21.21
C LEU A 343 -10.71 23.73 20.27
N THR A 344 -9.99 24.63 19.61
CA THR A 344 -10.63 25.70 18.83
C THR A 344 -11.17 25.30 17.46
N ASP A 345 -10.69 24.25 16.79
CA ASP A 345 -11.39 23.66 15.63
C ASP A 345 -10.68 22.40 15.08
N LYS A 346 -11.28 21.20 15.18
CA LYS A 346 -10.70 19.96 14.59
C LYS A 346 -10.66 19.97 13.06
N SER A 347 -11.41 20.86 12.41
CA SER A 347 -11.50 21.00 10.94
C SER A 347 -10.64 22.14 10.41
N ALA A 348 -10.63 23.30 11.08
CA ALA A 348 -9.94 24.48 10.59
C ALA A 348 -8.42 24.48 10.88
N VAL A 349 -7.95 23.81 11.94
CA VAL A 349 -6.51 23.78 12.29
C VAL A 349 -5.69 23.09 11.22
N THR A 350 -6.17 21.97 10.68
CA THR A 350 -5.49 21.24 9.62
C THR A 350 -5.37 22.11 8.37
N GLN A 351 -6.47 22.75 7.95
CA GLN A 351 -6.51 23.63 6.77
C GLN A 351 -5.72 24.95 6.97
N TRP A 352 -5.66 25.48 8.20
CA TRP A 352 -4.86 26.64 8.56
C TRP A 352 -3.36 26.32 8.65
N MET A 353 -2.99 25.18 9.26
CA MET A 353 -1.61 24.64 9.26
C MET A 353 -1.14 24.37 7.82
N PHE A 354 -2.04 23.89 6.95
CA PHE A 354 -1.79 23.70 5.51
C PHE A 354 -1.58 25.00 4.74
N ASN A 355 -2.32 26.06 5.06
CA ASN A 355 -2.23 27.34 4.34
C ASN A 355 -1.14 28.29 4.85
N GLN A 356 -0.68 28.13 6.10
CA GLN A 356 0.23 29.08 6.76
C GLN A 356 1.59 28.46 7.15
N GLY A 357 1.75 27.14 7.04
CA GLY A 357 2.88 26.42 7.61
C GLY A 357 2.82 26.37 9.15
N PHE A 358 3.62 25.49 9.76
CA PHE A 358 3.82 25.53 11.21
C PHE A 358 4.64 26.78 11.56
N PRO A 359 4.14 27.70 12.41
CA PRO A 359 4.97 28.79 12.88
C PRO A 359 6.04 28.22 13.81
N ILE A 360 7.25 28.05 13.27
CA ILE A 360 8.45 27.82 14.08
C ILE A 360 8.87 29.19 14.58
N PHE A 361 8.61 29.45 15.86
CA PHE A 361 9.09 30.65 16.52
C PHE A 361 10.58 30.46 16.86
N CYS A 362 11.45 30.95 15.99
CA CYS A 362 12.85 31.16 16.33
C CYS A 362 12.94 32.42 17.20
N LEU A 363 13.16 32.25 18.50
CA LEU A 363 13.46 33.39 19.36
C LEU A 363 14.89 33.84 19.09
N PRO A 364 15.13 35.07 18.62
CA PRO A 364 16.48 35.61 18.57
C PRO A 364 17.01 35.67 20.00
N VAL A 365 18.12 34.97 20.24
CA VAL A 365 18.83 35.11 21.50
C VAL A 365 19.70 36.35 21.34
N ASP A 366 19.38 37.43 22.07
CA ASP A 366 20.26 38.59 22.13
C ASP A 366 21.66 38.12 22.54
N ALA A 367 22.65 38.54 21.75
CA ALA A 367 24.06 38.18 21.94
C ALA A 367 24.61 38.56 23.33
N GLU A 368 23.90 39.41 24.07
CA GLU A 368 24.24 39.88 25.40
C GLU A 368 23.63 39.07 26.56
N SER A 369 22.79 38.06 26.28
CA SER A 369 22.25 37.18 27.34
C SER A 369 23.33 36.17 27.81
N GLN A 370 24.22 36.64 28.69
CA GLN A 370 25.26 35.84 29.36
C GLN A 370 24.69 34.82 30.35
N GLU A 371 23.41 34.91 30.69
CA GLU A 371 22.76 33.94 31.56
C GLU A 371 22.19 32.80 30.71
N LEU A 372 23.00 31.74 30.57
CA LEU A 372 22.64 30.33 30.65
C LEU A 372 23.53 29.49 29.71
N ASN A 373 24.55 28.84 30.29
CA ASN A 373 25.21 27.67 29.72
C ASN A 373 24.21 26.51 29.62
N LEU A 374 23.34 26.54 28.60
CA LEU A 374 22.40 25.46 28.33
C LEU A 374 22.80 24.72 27.04
N PRO A 375 22.71 23.37 27.03
CA PRO A 375 22.90 22.58 25.82
C PRO A 375 21.80 22.91 24.78
N ASN A 376 22.11 22.74 23.49
CA ASN A 376 21.21 22.89 22.31
C ASN A 376 21.21 24.25 21.58
N LYS A 377 22.39 24.73 21.16
CA LYS A 377 22.55 25.85 20.21
C LYS A 377 22.94 25.32 18.83
N LEU A 378 22.25 25.79 17.78
CA LEU A 378 22.56 25.48 16.38
C LEU A 378 22.91 26.79 15.65
N LYS A 379 24.04 26.84 14.95
CA LYS A 379 24.44 28.01 14.14
C LYS A 379 24.11 27.75 12.68
N ILE A 380 23.27 28.57 12.07
CA ILE A 380 22.94 28.53 10.64
C ILE A 380 23.30 29.90 10.04
N GLY A 381 24.38 29.94 9.25
CA GLY A 381 24.93 31.21 8.75
C GLY A 381 25.31 32.15 9.90
N ASP A 382 24.81 33.39 9.86
CA ASP A 382 25.05 34.41 10.89
C ASP A 382 24.08 34.31 12.08
N PHE A 383 23.11 33.39 12.03
CA PHE A 383 22.09 33.25 13.07
C PHE A 383 22.47 32.18 14.09
N GLN A 384 22.32 32.50 15.37
CA GLN A 384 22.32 31.51 16.46
C GLN A 384 20.88 31.16 16.82
N LEU A 385 20.53 29.89 16.63
CA LEU A 385 19.21 29.35 16.91
C LEU A 385 19.27 28.47 18.15
N ARG A 386 18.18 28.51 18.94
CA ARG A 386 17.95 27.58 20.04
C ARG A 386 17.02 26.47 19.56
N CYS A 387 17.44 25.22 19.68
CA CYS A 387 16.60 24.07 19.38
C CYS A 387 15.96 23.54 20.67
N THR A 388 14.65 23.31 20.68
CA THR A 388 14.00 22.56 21.77
C THR A 388 14.38 21.08 21.66
N GLY A 389 14.25 20.31 22.76
CA GLY A 389 14.52 18.86 22.73
C GLY A 389 13.70 18.12 21.66
N GLY A 390 12.45 18.56 21.41
CA GLY A 390 11.63 18.05 20.32
C GLY A 390 12.19 18.36 18.92
N MET A 391 12.81 19.52 18.73
CA MET A 391 13.44 19.91 17.46
C MET A 391 14.73 19.12 17.21
N CYS A 392 15.57 18.92 18.24
CA CYS A 392 16.77 18.07 18.17
C CYS A 392 16.40 16.61 17.86
N PHE A 393 15.33 16.08 18.46
CA PHE A 393 14.87 14.73 18.19
C PHE A 393 14.29 14.58 16.77
N ILE A 394 13.54 15.57 16.27
CA ILE A 394 13.01 15.57 14.88
C ILE A 394 14.16 15.69 13.87
N PHE A 395 15.19 16.50 14.14
CA PHE A 395 16.38 16.58 13.28
C PHE A 395 17.20 15.28 13.32
N ALA A 396 17.44 14.70 14.49
CA ALA A 396 18.16 13.42 14.62
C ALA A 396 17.42 12.27 13.92
N ALA A 397 16.09 12.18 14.09
CA ALA A 397 15.27 11.14 13.46
C ALA A 397 15.21 11.22 11.93
N ASN A 398 15.44 12.41 11.35
CA ASN A 398 15.49 12.62 9.90
C ASN A 398 16.93 12.66 9.34
N ALA A 399 17.95 12.62 10.19
CA ALA A 399 19.37 12.70 9.81
C ALA A 399 20.14 11.36 9.94
N ILE A 400 19.52 10.31 10.47
CA ILE A 400 20.12 8.96 10.53
C ILE A 400 19.92 8.30 9.16
N VAL A 401 21.01 8.22 8.38
CA VAL A 401 20.99 7.63 7.02
C VAL A 401 21.88 6.38 6.97
N THR A 402 22.74 6.16 7.96
CA THR A 402 23.67 5.02 8.06
C THR A 402 23.75 4.42 9.47
N ASP A 403 24.29 3.20 9.58
CA ASP A 403 24.46 2.49 10.87
C ASP A 403 25.42 3.25 11.83
N ASP A 404 26.43 3.94 11.28
CA ASP A 404 27.34 4.79 12.07
C ASP A 404 26.61 5.99 12.71
N ASP A 405 25.60 6.55 12.03
CA ASP A 405 24.79 7.66 12.57
C ASP A 405 23.90 7.20 13.74
N LEU A 406 23.45 5.94 13.70
CA LEU A 406 22.64 5.34 14.76
C LEU A 406 23.49 5.09 16.01
N ASP A 407 24.68 4.52 15.85
CA ASP A 407 25.62 4.27 16.96
C ASP A 407 26.04 5.57 17.67
N MET A 408 26.19 6.67 16.92
CA MET A 408 26.49 7.99 17.47
C MET A 408 25.32 8.56 18.30
N VAL A 409 24.07 8.36 17.87
CA VAL A 409 22.88 8.79 18.62
C VAL A 409 22.68 7.95 19.87
N GLU A 410 22.90 6.64 19.81
CA GLU A 410 22.85 5.76 20.98
C GLU A 410 23.92 6.12 22.01
N GLN A 411 25.15 6.46 21.59
CA GLN A 411 26.18 6.97 22.49
C GLN A 411 25.80 8.32 23.11
N ALA A 412 25.22 9.24 22.35
CA ALA A 412 24.79 10.54 22.85
C ALA A 412 23.64 10.42 23.88
N LEU A 413 22.70 9.50 23.67
CA LEU A 413 21.63 9.15 24.62
C LEU A 413 22.20 8.53 25.90
N ALA A 414 23.14 7.58 25.78
CA ALA A 414 23.80 6.96 26.92
C ALA A 414 24.61 7.96 27.77
N GLN A 415 25.07 9.05 27.16
CA GLN A 415 25.80 10.14 27.81
C GLN A 415 24.87 11.27 28.32
N GLY A 416 23.56 11.18 28.10
CA GLY A 416 22.58 12.19 28.52
C GLY A 416 22.73 13.53 27.78
N ALA A 417 23.31 13.51 26.58
CA ALA A 417 23.51 14.70 25.74
C ALA A 417 22.23 15.10 24.97
N ILE A 418 21.21 14.23 24.95
CA ILE A 418 19.89 14.43 24.33
C ILE A 418 18.79 14.01 25.31
#